data_AF-A0AA42IGZ7-F1
#
_entry.id   AF-A0AA42IGZ7-F1
#
_cell.length_a   1.000
_cell.length_b   1.000
_cell.length_c   1.000
_cell.angle_alpha   90.00
_cell.angle_beta   90.00
_cell.angle_gamma   90.00
#
_symmetry.space_group_name_H-M   'P 1'
#
loop_
_entity.id
_entity.type
_entity.pdbx_description
1 polymer ?
#
loop_
_entity_poly.entity_id
_entity_poly.type
_entity_poly.pdbx_seq_one_letter_code
_entity_poly.pdbx_strand_id
1 'polypeptide(L)'
;MSTVDFSQLPPPSLISELSFETIFETRKANFIALFDAEKQDEIRETLMRESEPVTKLLQENAYLELLYTAKCNSDARSLLLAYAEKADLEHLALTEYGLVRLLVTPADNTVIPPIDAVYESDERLRERCLLSFDGMNTAGSANAYRYFSLSA
;
A
#
# COMPACT_ATOMS: atom_id res chain seq x y z
N MET A 1 -13.53 18.81 -16.83
CA MET A 1 -13.58 17.52 -16.11
C MET A 1 -12.17 17.06 -15.89
N SER A 2 -11.72 16.93 -14.64
CA SER A 2 -10.60 16.05 -14.32
C SER A 2 -10.64 15.75 -12.82
N THR A 3 -11.62 14.95 -12.39
CA THR A 3 -11.39 14.10 -11.22
C THR A 3 -10.25 13.18 -11.63
N VAL A 4 -9.08 13.32 -11.00
CA VAL A 4 -7.90 12.50 -11.31
C VAL A 4 -8.30 11.04 -11.13
N ASP A 5 -8.24 10.27 -12.21
CA ASP A 5 -8.51 8.84 -12.17
C ASP A 5 -7.22 8.11 -11.80
N PHE A 6 -7.12 7.72 -10.53
CA PHE A 6 -5.96 7.01 -10.01
C PHE A 6 -5.72 5.65 -10.66
N SER A 7 -6.73 5.06 -11.30
CA SER A 7 -6.58 3.78 -12.00
C SER A 7 -5.72 3.88 -13.26
N GLN A 8 -5.54 5.09 -13.80
CA GLN A 8 -4.72 5.35 -14.98
C GLN A 8 -3.25 5.64 -14.64
N LEU A 9 -2.91 5.78 -13.35
CA LEU A 9 -1.54 6.03 -12.95
C LEU A 9 -0.73 4.73 -12.99
N PRO A 10 0.47 4.73 -13.59
CA PRO A 10 1.36 3.59 -13.46
C PRO A 10 1.73 3.39 -11.98
N PRO A 11 1.93 2.14 -11.54
CA PRO A 11 2.37 1.89 -10.18
C PRO A 11 3.72 2.58 -9.94
N PRO A 12 3.94 3.17 -8.74
CA PRO A 12 5.20 3.82 -8.41
C PRO A 12 6.36 2.81 -8.43
N SER A 13 7.53 3.27 -8.86
CA SER A 13 8.76 2.46 -8.90
C SER A 13 9.22 1.94 -7.52
N LEU A 14 8.69 2.52 -6.43
CA LEU A 14 8.93 2.09 -5.06
C LEU A 14 8.26 0.74 -4.74
N ILE A 15 7.20 0.36 -5.47
CA ILE A 15 6.49 -0.90 -5.27
C ILE A 15 7.12 -1.96 -6.17
N SER A 16 7.76 -2.94 -5.55
CA SER A 16 8.41 -4.05 -6.25
C SER A 16 7.43 -5.19 -6.52
N GLU A 17 7.58 -5.86 -7.65
CA GLU A 17 6.86 -7.11 -7.91
C GLU A 17 7.37 -8.22 -6.98
N LEU A 18 6.44 -8.99 -6.39
CA LEU A 18 6.77 -10.08 -5.46
C LEU A 18 6.85 -11.39 -6.24
N SER A 19 8.05 -11.98 -6.30
CA SER A 19 8.27 -13.30 -6.89
C SER A 19 9.12 -14.15 -5.96
N PHE A 20 8.50 -15.19 -5.39
CA PHE A 20 9.21 -16.14 -4.53
C PHE A 20 10.37 -16.80 -5.27
N GLU A 21 10.12 -17.30 -6.49
CA GLU A 21 11.13 -18.00 -7.28
C GLU A 21 12.33 -17.10 -7.61
N THR A 22 12.08 -15.82 -7.94
CA THR A 22 13.15 -14.86 -8.22
C THR A 22 14.01 -14.61 -6.98
N ILE A 23 13.39 -14.45 -5.81
CA ILE A 23 14.11 -14.26 -4.54
C ILE A 23 14.88 -15.52 -4.17
N PHE A 24 14.25 -16.69 -4.31
CA PHE A 24 14.85 -17.98 -3.98
C PHE A 24 16.09 -18.30 -4.83
N GLU A 25 16.00 -18.11 -6.14
CA GLU A 25 17.14 -18.32 -7.05
C GLU A 25 18.26 -17.29 -6.80
N THR A 26 17.91 -16.03 -6.49
CA THR A 26 18.91 -15.02 -6.08
C THR A 26 19.62 -15.43 -4.80
N ARG A 27 18.88 -15.89 -3.79
CA ARG A 27 19.45 -16.36 -2.50
C ARG A 27 20.33 -17.59 -2.68
N LYS A 28 19.90 -18.55 -3.50
CA LYS A 28 20.71 -19.72 -3.87
C LYS A 28 22.02 -19.31 -4.54
N ALA A 29 21.95 -18.42 -5.53
CA ALA A 29 23.14 -17.92 -6.22
C ALA A 29 24.09 -17.21 -5.24
N ASN A 30 23.56 -16.37 -4.35
CA ASN A 30 24.34 -15.69 -3.31
C ASN A 30 24.99 -16.68 -2.34
N PHE A 31 24.28 -17.75 -1.95
CA PHE A 31 24.82 -18.80 -1.10
C PHE A 31 25.96 -19.57 -1.79
N ILE A 32 25.79 -19.94 -3.06
CA ILE A 32 26.83 -20.61 -3.86
C ILE A 32 28.07 -19.73 -4.00
N ALA A 33 27.89 -18.41 -4.18
CA ALA A 33 28.99 -17.45 -4.33
C ALA A 33 29.89 -17.33 -3.08
N LEU A 34 29.46 -17.82 -1.91
CA LEU A 34 30.27 -17.86 -0.69
C LEU A 34 31.34 -18.96 -0.72
N PHE A 35 31.27 -19.91 -1.65
CA PHE A 35 32.23 -21.00 -1.79
C PHE A 35 33.30 -20.68 -2.85
N ASP A 36 34.48 -21.29 -2.68
CA ASP A 36 35.56 -21.25 -3.67
C ASP A 36 35.05 -21.74 -5.04
N ALA A 37 35.53 -21.13 -6.13
CA ALA A 37 35.06 -21.41 -7.50
C ALA A 37 35.08 -22.91 -7.86
N GLU A 38 36.07 -23.66 -7.37
CA GLU A 38 36.22 -25.10 -7.62
C GLU A 38 35.08 -25.94 -7.02
N LYS A 39 34.41 -25.46 -5.97
CA LYS A 39 33.33 -26.15 -5.26
C LYS A 39 31.94 -25.67 -5.66
N GLN A 40 31.84 -24.57 -6.40
CA GLN A 40 30.54 -23.96 -6.71
C GLN A 40 29.64 -24.88 -7.54
N ASP A 41 30.21 -25.65 -8.46
CA ASP A 41 29.44 -26.57 -9.31
C ASP A 41 28.87 -27.74 -8.51
N GLU A 42 29.66 -28.32 -7.60
CA GLU A 42 29.23 -29.39 -6.69
C GLU A 42 28.10 -28.92 -5.75
N ILE A 43 28.25 -27.73 -5.16
CA ILE A 43 27.23 -27.14 -4.29
C ILE A 43 25.95 -26.83 -5.08
N ARG A 44 26.07 -26.35 -6.33
CA ARG A 44 24.92 -26.08 -7.18
C ARG A 44 24.11 -27.34 -7.46
N GLU A 45 24.75 -28.46 -7.81
CA GLU A 45 24.06 -29.74 -8.00
C GLU A 45 23.39 -30.23 -6.71
N THR A 46 24.06 -30.06 -5.57
CA THR A 46 23.53 -30.46 -4.26
C THR A 46 22.24 -29.69 -3.91
N LEU A 47 22.22 -28.37 -4.13
CA LEU A 47 21.07 -27.50 -3.85
C LEU A 47 19.90 -27.66 -4.84
N MET A 48 20.08 -28.39 -5.95
CA MET A 48 18.94 -28.78 -6.80
C MET A 48 18.08 -29.85 -6.12
N ARG A 49 18.60 -30.57 -5.13
CA ARG A 49 17.83 -31.58 -4.40
C ARG A 49 16.92 -30.92 -3.37
N GLU A 50 15.63 -31.20 -3.46
CA GLU A 50 14.65 -30.70 -2.47
C GLU A 50 14.78 -31.36 -1.09
N SER A 51 15.37 -32.56 -1.03
CA SER A 51 15.64 -33.27 0.21
C SER A 51 16.79 -32.67 1.01
N GLU A 52 17.59 -31.80 0.39
CA GLU A 52 18.73 -31.16 1.05
C GLU A 52 18.22 -30.13 2.09
N PRO A 53 18.59 -30.25 3.37
CA PRO A 53 18.08 -29.37 4.42
C PRO A 53 18.43 -27.89 4.18
N VAL A 54 19.58 -27.60 3.55
CA VAL A 54 19.97 -26.23 3.21
C VAL A 54 18.99 -25.63 2.18
N THR A 55 18.50 -26.43 1.23
CA THR A 55 17.47 -25.97 0.28
C THR A 55 16.19 -25.54 1.01
N LYS A 56 15.77 -26.26 2.05
CA LYS A 56 14.61 -25.88 2.87
C LYS A 56 14.85 -24.61 3.70
N LEU A 57 16.05 -24.44 4.26
CA LEU A 57 16.43 -23.20 4.94
C LEU A 57 16.42 -22.00 4.00
N LEU A 58 16.90 -22.15 2.76
CA LEU A 58 16.88 -21.09 1.75
C LEU A 58 15.44 -20.75 1.32
N GLN A 59 14.55 -21.74 1.23
CA GLN A 59 13.11 -21.51 0.96
C GLN A 59 12.44 -20.72 2.10
N GLU A 60 12.69 -21.09 3.35
CA GLU A 60 12.19 -20.35 4.51
C GLU A 60 12.69 -18.90 4.52
N ASN A 61 13.99 -18.70 4.25
CA ASN A 61 14.57 -17.36 4.20
C ASN A 61 14.01 -16.51 3.05
N ALA A 62 13.83 -17.10 1.87
CA ALA A 62 13.20 -16.43 0.73
C ALA A 62 11.75 -16.04 1.03
N TYR A 63 11.03 -16.86 1.79
CA TYR A 63 9.67 -16.55 2.23
C TYR A 63 9.65 -15.37 3.22
N LEU A 64 10.58 -15.33 4.18
CA LEU A 64 10.73 -14.18 5.09
C LEU A 64 11.01 -12.88 4.34
N GLU A 65 11.89 -12.91 3.34
CA GLU A 65 12.18 -11.74 2.51
C GLU A 65 10.97 -11.32 1.67
N LEU A 66 10.20 -12.27 1.14
CA LEU A 66 8.97 -11.97 0.42
C LEU A 66 7.96 -11.25 1.33
N LEU A 67 7.75 -11.74 2.55
CA LEU A 67 6.87 -11.11 3.53
C LEU A 67 7.35 -9.70 3.90
N TYR A 68 8.65 -9.54 4.08
CA TYR A 68 9.24 -8.23 4.39
C TYR A 68 9.05 -7.24 3.24
N THR A 69 9.33 -7.66 2.00
CA THR A 69 9.11 -6.84 0.80
C THR A 69 7.61 -6.50 0.63
N ALA A 70 6.72 -7.45 0.89
CA ALA A 70 5.27 -7.23 0.87
C ALA A 70 4.85 -6.18 1.90
N LYS A 71 5.41 -6.24 3.12
CA LYS A 71 5.21 -5.22 4.15
C LYS A 71 5.72 -3.86 3.68
N CYS A 72 6.95 -3.76 3.15
CA CYS A 72 7.48 -2.50 2.63
C CYS A 72 6.62 -1.92 1.50
N ASN A 73 6.11 -2.76 0.61
CA ASN A 73 5.18 -2.35 -0.44
C ASN A 73 3.87 -1.79 0.13
N SER A 74 3.34 -2.42 1.19
CA SER A 74 2.14 -1.92 1.89
C SER A 74 2.42 -0.58 2.57
N ASP A 75 3.54 -0.47 3.27
CA ASP A 75 3.97 0.76 3.95
C ASP A 75 4.23 1.89 2.94
N ALA A 76 4.70 1.58 1.73
CA ALA A 76 4.84 2.56 0.65
C ALA A 76 3.49 3.02 0.10
N ARG A 77 2.52 2.10 -0.04
CA ARG A 77 1.16 2.41 -0.52
C ARG A 77 0.39 3.30 0.46
N SER A 78 0.55 3.09 1.76
CA SER A 78 -0.15 3.88 2.79
C SER A 78 0.24 5.37 2.78
N LEU A 79 1.42 5.70 2.26
CA LEU A 79 1.90 7.09 2.13
C LEU A 79 1.38 7.81 0.88
N LEU A 80 0.69 7.11 -0.04
CA LEU A 80 0.25 7.67 -1.30
C LEU A 80 -1.27 7.85 -1.30
N LEU A 81 -1.76 9.08 -1.53
CA LEU A 81 -3.21 9.38 -1.56
C LEU A 81 -4.00 8.41 -2.45
N ALA A 82 -3.41 7.98 -3.57
CA ALA A 82 -4.00 7.05 -4.53
C ALA A 82 -4.31 5.65 -3.95
N TYR A 83 -3.52 5.21 -2.97
CA TYR A 83 -3.53 3.83 -2.45
C TYR A 83 -3.83 3.75 -0.95
N ALA A 84 -3.65 4.83 -0.19
CA ALA A 84 -3.90 4.87 1.23
C ALA A 84 -5.39 4.59 1.53
N GLU A 85 -5.65 3.82 2.57
CA GLU A 85 -6.98 3.42 3.01
C GLU A 85 -7.13 3.64 4.52
N LYS A 86 -8.39 3.76 4.98
CA LYS A 86 -8.76 3.81 6.40
C LYS A 86 -7.95 4.85 7.19
N ALA A 87 -7.26 4.42 8.25
CA ALA A 87 -6.50 5.28 9.16
C ALA A 87 -5.33 5.97 8.44
N ASP A 88 -4.66 5.31 7.50
CA ASP A 88 -3.55 5.91 6.76
C ASP A 88 -4.05 7.06 5.88
N LEU A 89 -5.20 6.87 5.23
CA LEU A 89 -5.86 7.93 4.46
C LEU A 89 -6.32 9.08 5.37
N GLU A 90 -6.83 8.79 6.56
CA GLU A 90 -7.22 9.82 7.53
C GLU A 90 -6.03 10.66 8.00
N HIS A 91 -4.92 10.00 8.34
CA HIS A 91 -3.69 10.69 8.70
C HIS A 91 -3.19 11.58 7.57
N LEU A 92 -3.15 11.05 6.34
CA LEU A 92 -2.71 11.81 5.16
C LEU A 92 -3.67 12.97 4.83
N ALA A 93 -4.98 12.75 4.94
CA ALA A 93 -6.00 13.79 4.76
C ALA A 93 -5.82 14.94 5.77
N LEU A 94 -5.52 14.60 7.04
CA LEU A 94 -5.34 15.59 8.08
C LEU A 94 -4.02 16.35 7.93
N THR A 95 -2.89 15.67 7.73
CA THR A 95 -1.58 16.32 7.72
C THR A 95 -1.32 17.13 6.46
N GLU A 96 -1.72 16.62 5.29
CA GLU A 96 -1.42 17.26 4.01
C GLU A 96 -2.52 18.22 3.54
N TYR A 97 -3.78 17.91 3.87
CA TYR A 97 -4.94 18.65 3.36
C TYR A 97 -5.76 19.35 4.45
N GLY A 98 -5.45 19.14 5.73
CA GLY A 98 -6.20 19.72 6.85
C GLY A 98 -7.65 19.21 6.95
N LEU A 99 -7.94 18.03 6.40
CA LEU A 99 -9.28 17.45 6.35
C LEU A 99 -9.43 16.33 7.38
N VAL A 100 -10.64 16.22 7.94
CA VAL A 100 -11.05 15.11 8.81
C VAL A 100 -12.19 14.34 8.16
N ARG A 101 -12.27 13.04 8.49
CA ARG A 101 -13.34 12.17 8.02
C ARG A 101 -14.69 12.64 8.57
N LEU A 102 -15.65 12.88 7.68
CA LEU A 102 -16.99 13.33 8.06
C LEU A 102 -17.81 12.20 8.67
N LEU A 103 -18.53 12.54 9.74
CA LEU A 103 -19.56 11.69 10.34
C LEU A 103 -20.87 11.88 9.58
N VAL A 104 -21.35 10.81 8.93
CA VAL A 104 -22.60 10.81 8.14
C VAL A 104 -23.81 10.58 9.04
N THR A 105 -23.71 9.63 9.95
CA THR A 105 -24.78 9.33 10.92
C THR A 105 -24.15 9.05 12.28
N PRO A 106 -24.52 9.79 13.34
CA PRO A 106 -24.00 9.54 14.67
C PRO A 106 -24.44 8.17 15.18
N ALA A 107 -23.64 7.58 16.06
CA ALA A 107 -24.01 6.35 16.73
C ALA A 107 -25.30 6.56 17.55
N ASP A 108 -26.19 5.57 17.51
CA ASP A 108 -27.41 5.54 18.32
C ASP A 108 -27.31 4.41 19.35
N ASN A 109 -27.01 4.80 20.59
CA ASN A 109 -26.91 3.90 21.73
C ASN A 109 -28.25 3.73 22.47
N THR A 110 -29.34 4.34 21.99
CA THR A 110 -30.67 4.25 22.61
C THR A 110 -31.44 3.00 22.20
N VAL A 111 -31.04 2.37 21.10
CA VAL A 111 -31.61 1.12 20.56
C VAL A 111 -30.76 -0.11 20.92
N ILE A 112 -31.39 -1.28 20.98
CA ILE A 112 -30.73 -2.57 21.29
C ILE A 112 -30.91 -3.52 20.10
N PRO A 113 -29.83 -3.97 19.44
CA PRO A 113 -28.43 -3.60 19.67
C PRO A 113 -28.14 -2.13 19.28
N PRO A 114 -27.10 -1.50 19.87
CA PRO A 114 -26.66 -0.16 19.47
C PRO A 114 -26.32 -0.09 17.98
N ILE A 115 -26.58 1.06 17.36
CA ILE A 115 -26.22 1.34 15.96
C ILE A 115 -24.91 2.13 15.96
N ASP A 116 -23.88 1.59 15.30
CA ASP A 116 -22.59 2.26 15.16
C ASP A 116 -22.68 3.52 14.29
N ALA A 117 -21.76 4.45 14.54
CA ALA A 117 -21.60 5.64 13.73
C ALA A 117 -21.23 5.28 12.28
N VAL A 118 -21.88 5.91 11.32
CA VAL A 118 -21.54 5.79 9.90
C VAL A 118 -20.69 6.99 9.51
N TYR A 119 -19.49 6.71 9.02
CA TYR A 119 -18.57 7.71 8.51
C TYR A 119 -18.56 7.72 6.98
N GLU A 120 -18.01 8.79 6.40
CA GLU A 120 -17.80 8.83 4.95
C GLU A 120 -16.82 7.75 4.47
N SER A 121 -17.02 7.30 3.23
CA SER A 121 -16.16 6.33 2.54
C SER A 121 -14.79 6.92 2.18
N ASP A 122 -13.79 6.05 2.02
CA ASP A 122 -12.43 6.42 1.62
C ASP A 122 -12.40 7.15 0.26
N GLU A 123 -13.24 6.74 -0.69
CA GLU A 123 -13.34 7.37 -2.01
C GLU A 123 -13.78 8.83 -1.91
N ARG A 124 -14.75 9.11 -1.03
CA ARG A 124 -15.29 10.46 -0.81
C ARG A 124 -14.27 11.34 -0.09
N LEU A 125 -13.60 10.80 0.94
CA LEU A 125 -12.51 11.52 1.62
C LEU A 125 -11.38 11.85 0.63
N ARG A 126 -10.98 10.89 -0.21
CA ARG A 126 -9.97 11.09 -1.25
C ARG A 126 -10.37 12.16 -2.28
N GLU A 127 -11.63 12.16 -2.71
CA GLU A 127 -12.17 13.19 -3.60
C GLU A 127 -12.11 14.59 -2.97
N ARG A 128 -12.45 14.71 -1.68
CA ARG A 128 -12.33 15.98 -0.95
C ARG A 128 -10.88 16.43 -0.83
N CYS A 129 -9.94 15.51 -0.57
CA CYS A 129 -8.50 15.83 -0.58
C CYS A 129 -8.06 16.41 -1.92
N LEU A 130 -8.46 15.81 -3.05
CA LEU A 130 -8.14 16.33 -4.37
C LEU A 130 -8.72 17.72 -4.64
N LEU A 131 -9.97 17.94 -4.24
CA LEU A 131 -10.67 19.21 -4.46
C LEU A 131 -10.28 20.31 -3.46
N SER A 132 -9.57 19.99 -2.38
CA SER A 132 -9.21 20.93 -1.32
C SER A 132 -8.43 22.15 -1.82
N PHE A 133 -7.48 21.94 -2.74
CA PHE A 133 -6.72 23.02 -3.37
C PHE A 133 -7.59 23.90 -4.27
N ASP A 134 -8.55 23.32 -4.99
CA ASP A 134 -9.53 24.08 -5.76
C ASP A 134 -10.44 24.91 -4.83
N GLY A 135 -10.73 24.42 -3.63
CA GLY A 135 -11.49 25.12 -2.59
C GLY A 135 -10.79 26.37 -2.02
N MET A 136 -9.45 26.47 -2.16
CA MET A 136 -8.72 27.69 -1.78
C MET A 136 -8.98 28.87 -2.73
N ASN A 137 -9.58 28.60 -3.90
CA ASN A 137 -9.94 29.61 -4.87
C ASN A 137 -11.21 30.36 -4.46
N THR A 138 -11.10 31.68 -4.24
CA THR A 138 -12.23 32.57 -3.90
C THR A 138 -12.93 33.17 -5.11
N ALA A 139 -12.46 32.92 -6.34
CA ALA A 139 -13.01 33.45 -7.58
C ALA A 139 -14.13 32.60 -8.20
N GLY A 140 -14.64 31.58 -7.48
CA GLY A 140 -15.83 30.82 -7.90
C GLY A 140 -15.59 29.87 -9.07
N SER A 141 -14.53 29.06 -9.02
CA SER A 141 -14.35 27.97 -10.00
C SER A 141 -15.40 26.87 -9.80
N ALA A 142 -15.75 26.15 -10.87
CA ALA A 142 -16.69 25.03 -10.78
C ALA A 142 -16.27 23.97 -9.74
N ASN A 143 -14.97 23.69 -9.63
CA ASN A 143 -14.45 22.73 -8.65
C ASN A 143 -14.51 23.28 -7.21
N ALA A 144 -14.35 24.60 -7.00
CA ALA A 144 -14.54 25.20 -5.68
C ALA A 144 -15.98 25.00 -5.19
N TYR A 145 -16.97 25.26 -6.04
CA TYR A 145 -18.38 25.00 -5.70
C TYR A 145 -18.65 23.52 -5.35
N ARG A 146 -18.02 22.58 -6.07
CA ARG A 146 -18.11 21.14 -5.77
C ARG A 146 -17.44 20.79 -4.43
N TYR A 147 -16.27 21.34 -4.15
CA TYR A 147 -15.60 21.13 -2.87
C TYR A 147 -16.49 21.56 -1.70
N PHE A 148 -17.07 22.75 -1.79
CA PHE A 148 -17.95 23.27 -0.76
C PHE A 148 -19.25 22.46 -0.64
N SER A 149 -19.83 21.96 -1.74
CA SER A 149 -21.02 21.10 -1.65
C SER A 149 -20.74 19.70 -1.09
N LEU A 150 -19.50 19.22 -1.15
CA LEU A 150 -19.09 17.94 -0.58
C LEU A 150 -18.64 18.03 0.88
N SER A 151 -18.23 19.23 1.32
CA SER A 151 -17.65 19.48 2.65
C SER A 151 -18.55 20.29 3.59
N ALA A 152 -19.67 20.84 3.09
CA ALA A 152 -20.70 21.53 3.87
C ALA A 152 -21.60 20.58 4.65
#